data_AF-A0A2V5YLQ8-F1
#
_entry.id   AF-A0A2V5YLQ8-F1
#
_cell.length_a   1.000
_cell.length_b   1.000
_cell.length_c   1.000
_cell.angle_alpha   90.00
_cell.angle_beta   90.00
_cell.angle_gamma   90.00
#
_symmetry.space_group_name_H-M   'P 1'
#
loop_
_entity.id
_entity.type
_entity.pdbx_description
1 polymer ?
#
loop_
_entity_poly.entity_id
_entity_poly.type
_entity_poly.pdbx_seq_one_letter_code
_entity_poly.pdbx_strand_id
1 'polypeptide(L)' 'MARISGLEKKDAPWHLRWFYGVMRKMFGKDFTPAKIQMRLPGLVWGGIAMEAGLGRKRLVSLRYIQLGKTRTAARIGCPF' A
#
# COMPACT_ATOMS: atom_id res chain seq x y z
N MET A 1 0.34 17.93 0.10
CA MET A 1 -0.95 17.43 0.64
C MET A 1 -1.66 16.61 -0.42
N ALA A 2 -2.30 15.51 -0.05
CA ALA A 2 -3.02 14.67 -1.01
C ALA A 2 -4.29 15.39 -1.50
N ARG A 3 -4.48 15.47 -2.83
CA ARG A 3 -5.66 16.10 -3.47
C ARG A 3 -6.95 15.30 -3.29
N ILE A 4 -6.83 14.03 -2.90
CA ILE A 4 -7.90 13.07 -2.77
C ILE A 4 -8.01 12.69 -1.29
N SER A 5 -9.22 12.81 -0.72
CA SER A 5 -9.49 12.36 0.64
C SER A 5 -9.46 10.84 0.71
N GLY A 6 -8.74 10.31 1.70
CA GLY A 6 -8.72 8.88 1.97
C GLY A 6 -10.13 8.39 2.31
N LEU A 7 -10.49 7.20 1.81
CA LEU A 7 -11.77 6.59 2.14
C LEU A 7 -11.78 6.19 3.62
N GLU A 8 -12.90 6.36 4.31
CA GLU A 8 -13.06 5.80 5.65
C GLU A 8 -13.56 4.36 5.59
N LYS A 9 -13.36 3.60 6.67
CA LYS A 9 -13.77 2.19 6.75
C LYS A 9 -15.28 2.00 6.48
N LYS A 10 -16.12 2.99 6.84
CA LYS A 10 -17.57 2.95 6.65
C LYS A 10 -17.95 3.01 5.17
N ASP A 11 -17.25 3.85 4.41
CA ASP A 11 -17.50 4.07 2.98
C ASP A 11 -16.76 3.07 2.08
N ALA A 12 -15.86 2.27 2.65
CA ALA A 12 -15.12 1.24 1.92
C ALA A 12 -16.02 0.05 1.51
N PRO A 13 -15.80 -0.51 0.31
CA PRO A 13 -16.43 -1.76 -0.12
C PRO A 13 -16.22 -2.88 0.91
N TRP A 14 -17.23 -3.72 1.12
CA TRP A 14 -17.23 -4.73 2.18
C TRP A 14 -15.99 -5.64 2.16
N HIS A 15 -15.51 -6.02 0.98
CA HIS A 15 -14.33 -6.87 0.78
C HIS A 15 -13.01 -6.19 1.16
N LEU A 16 -12.94 -4.85 1.16
CA LEU A 16 -11.77 -4.07 1.61
C LEU A 16 -11.85 -3.68 3.09
N ARG A 17 -13.01 -3.81 3.75
CA ARG A 17 -13.16 -3.46 5.18
C ARG A 17 -12.29 -4.31 6.10
N TRP A 18 -12.06 -5.58 5.73
CA TRP A 18 -11.13 -6.45 6.46
C TRP A 18 -9.68 -5.98 6.33
N PHE A 19 -9.31 -5.45 5.17
CA PHE A 19 -7.95 -4.94 4.91
C PHE A 19 -7.57 -3.79 5.86
N TYR A 20 -8.52 -2.93 6.24
CA TYR A 20 -8.30 -1.94 7.30
C TYR A 20 -7.90 -2.57 8.64
N GLY A 21 -8.54 -3.69 9.01
CA GLY A 21 -8.22 -4.43 10.23
C GLY A 21 -6.80 -5.01 10.19
N VAL A 22 -6.42 -5.61 9.06
CA VAL A 22 -5.07 -6.16 8.85
C VAL A 22 -4.01 -5.06 8.88
N MET A 23 -4.25 -3.97 8.18
CA MET A 23 -3.36 -2.80 8.15
C MET A 23 -3.12 -2.25 9.56
N ARG A 24 -4.19 -2.06 10.33
CA ARG A 24 -4.09 -1.56 11.71
C ARG A 24 -3.37 -2.56 12.62
N LYS A 25 -3.55 -3.87 12.42
CA LYS A 25 -2.84 -4.91 13.19
C LYS A 25 -1.35 -4.96 12.87
N MET A 26 -0.98 -4.78 11.60
CA MET A 26 0.41 -4.93 11.14
C MET A 26 1.24 -3.65 11.35
N PHE A 27 0.64 -2.48 11.16
CA PHE A 27 1.35 -1.20 11.16
C PHE A 27 0.91 -0.25 12.29
N GLY A 28 -0.12 -0.61 13.07
CA GLY A 28 -0.65 0.22 14.17
C GLY A 28 -1.43 1.47 13.73
N LYS A 29 -1.42 1.81 12.43
CA LYS A 29 -2.07 3.00 11.86
C LYS A 29 -2.65 2.69 10.48
N ASP A 30 -3.64 3.48 10.07
CA ASP A 30 -4.17 3.38 8.71
C ASP A 30 -3.37 4.33 7.79
N PHE A 31 -2.68 3.78 6.79
CA PHE A 31 -1.92 4.61 5.85
C PHE A 31 -2.82 5.46 4.94
N THR A 32 -2.57 6.77 4.93
CA THR A 32 -3.20 7.74 4.03
C THR A 32 -3.13 7.35 2.55
N PRO A 33 -1.98 6.88 1.99
CA PRO A 33 -1.93 6.44 0.59
C PRO A 33 -2.80 5.21 0.32
N ALA A 34 -2.85 4.24 1.24
CA ALA A 34 -3.71 3.07 1.09
C ALA A 34 -5.19 3.45 1.12
N LYS A 35 -5.59 4.37 2.02
CA LYS A 35 -6.95 4.92 2.06
C LYS A 35 -7.36 5.60 0.75
N ILE A 36 -6.43 6.26 0.07
CA ILE A 36 -6.68 6.88 -1.24
C ILE A 36 -6.83 5.80 -2.32
N GLN A 37 -5.94 4.80 -2.35
CA GLN A 37 -5.98 3.70 -3.32
C GLN A 37 -7.23 2.83 -3.18
N MET A 38 -7.79 2.70 -1.97
CA MET A 38 -9.01 1.93 -1.68
C MET A 38 -10.27 2.43 -2.39
N ARG A 39 -10.25 3.64 -2.97
CA ARG A 39 -11.32 4.07 -3.88
C ARG A 39 -11.42 3.20 -5.12
N LEU A 40 -10.31 2.62 -5.56
CA LEU A 40 -10.22 1.72 -6.71
C LEU A 40 -9.78 0.34 -6.21
N PRO A 41 -10.71 -0.58 -5.89
CA PRO A 41 -10.37 -1.89 -5.35
C PRO A 41 -9.45 -2.69 -6.27
N GLY A 42 -9.62 -2.58 -7.59
CA GLY A 42 -8.73 -3.20 -8.57
C GLY A 42 -7.28 -2.72 -8.47
N LEU A 43 -7.05 -1.45 -8.12
CA LEU A 43 -5.72 -0.91 -7.92
C LEU A 43 -5.06 -1.47 -6.66
N VAL A 44 -5.85 -1.61 -5.58
CA VAL A 44 -5.36 -2.22 -4.33
C VAL A 44 -4.98 -3.69 -4.56
N TRP A 45 -5.88 -4.48 -5.14
CA TRP A 45 -5.62 -5.88 -5.43
C TRP A 45 -4.48 -6.08 -6.44
N GLY A 46 -4.42 -5.24 -7.48
CA GLY A 46 -3.33 -5.22 -8.44
C GLY A 46 -1.98 -4.91 -7.79
N GLY A 47 -1.94 -3.92 -6.90
CA GLY A 47 -0.73 -3.60 -6.12
C GLY A 47 -0.29 -4.76 -5.22
N ILE A 48 -1.23 -5.37 -4.49
CA ILE A 48 -0.94 -6.54 -3.65
C ILE A 48 -0.43 -7.72 -4.49
N ALA A 49 -1.09 -8.02 -5.62
CA ALA A 49 -0.68 -9.09 -6.52
C ALA A 49 0.71 -8.83 -7.12
N MET A 50 1.00 -7.59 -7.49
CA MET A 50 2.32 -7.19 -7.99
C MET A 50 3.41 -7.38 -6.93
N GLU A 51 3.18 -6.90 -5.71
CA GLU A 51 4.12 -7.04 -4.60
C GLU A 51 4.33 -8.50 -4.20
N ALA A 52 3.26 -9.30 -4.19
CA ALA A 52 3.34 -10.74 -3.95
C ALA A 52 4.10 -11.47 -5.07
N GLY A 53 3.86 -11.11 -6.33
CA GLY A 53 4.58 -11.64 -7.49
C GLY A 53 6.06 -11.32 -7.45
N LEU A 54 6.42 -10.06 -7.12
CA LEU A 54 7.79 -9.63 -6.95
C LEU A 54 8.46 -10.34 -5.76
N GLY A 55 7.73 -10.51 -4.67
CA GLY A 55 8.19 -11.27 -3.49
C GLY A 55 8.44 -12.75 -3.80
N ARG A 56 7.61 -13.37 -4.65
CA ARG A 56 7.75 -14.79 -5.04
C ARG A 56 8.90 -15.02 -6.01
N LYS A 57 9.14 -14.08 -6.95
CA LYS A 57 10.25 -14.16 -7.92
C LYS A 57 11.51 -13.41 -7.46
N ARG A 58 11.62 -13.08 -6.17
CA ARG A 58 12.78 -12.32 -5.68
C ARG A 58 14.07 -13.14 -5.82
N LEU A 59 15.07 -12.55 -6.46
CA LEU A 59 16.45 -13.04 -6.45
C LEU A 59 17.30 -12.36 -5.37
N VAL A 60 16.74 -11.34 -4.71
CA VAL A 60 17.41 -10.51 -3.71
C VAL A 60 16.66 -10.56 -2.38
N SER A 61 17.37 -10.30 -1.29
CA SER A 61 16.76 -10.27 0.05
C SER A 61 15.74 -9.13 0.17
N LEU A 62 14.77 -9.29 1.08
CA LEU A 62 13.75 -8.27 1.34
C LEU A 62 14.34 -6.91 1.73
N ARG A 63 15.49 -6.91 2.43
CA ARG A 63 16.19 -5.68 2.83
C ARG A 63 16.66 -4.88 1.62
N TYR A 64 17.22 -5.55 0.61
CA TYR A 64 17.65 -4.88 -0.63
C TYR A 64 16.47 -4.32 -1.43
N ILE A 65 15.34 -5.04 -1.45
CA ILE A 65 14.10 -4.56 -2.09
C ILE A 65 13.60 -3.29 -1.37
N GLN A 66 13.54 -3.30 -0.04
CA GLN A 66 13.14 -2.13 0.74
C GLN A 66 14.08 -0.94 0.52
N LEU A 67 15.40 -1.17 0.49
CA LEU A 67 16.39 -0.14 0.22
C LEU A 67 16.28 0.43 -1.20
N GLY A 68 15.94 -0.42 -2.18
CA GLY A 68 15.62 0.02 -3.54
C GLY A 68 14.40 0.93 -3.56
N LYS A 69 13.32 0.55 -2.87
CA LYS A 69 12.10 1.36 -2.78
C LYS A 69 12.35 2.71 -2.12
N THR A 70 13.07 2.76 -1.01
CA THR A 70 13.37 4.02 -0.30
C THR A 70 14.27 4.94 -1.14
N ARG A 71 15.30 4.40 -1.80
CA ARG A 71 16.15 5.19 -2.71
C ARG A 71 15.37 5.74 -3.89
N THR A 72 14.50 4.94 -4.49
CA THR A 72 13.67 5.39 -5.61
C THR A 72 12.69 6.47 -5.15
N ALA A 73 12.03 6.29 -3.99
CA ALA A 73 11.15 7.30 -3.39
C ALA A 73 11.87 8.64 -3.13
N ALA A 74 13.09 8.58 -2.59
CA ALA A 74 13.92 9.77 -2.39
C ALA A 74 14.28 10.48 -3.71
N ARG A 75 14.58 9.73 -4.77
CA ARG A 75 14.93 10.30 -6.08
C ARG A 75 13.77 10.98 -6.78
N ILE A 76 12.56 10.41 -6.69
CA ILE A 76 11.36 11.00 -7.28
C ILE A 76 10.75 12.10 -6.40
N GLY A 77 11.30 12.32 -5.19
CA GLY A 77 10.77 13.28 -4.23
C GLY A 77 9.41 12.88 -3.66
N CYS A 78 9.14 11.58 -3.52
CA CYS A 78 7.89 11.08 -2.93
C CYS A 78 7.96 11.20 -1.40
N PRO A 79 7.09 12.02 -0.76
CA PRO A 79 7.09 12.21 0.69
C PRO A 79 6.31 11.13 1.46
N PHE A 80 5.76 10.13 0.77
CA PHE A 80 4.97 9.02 1.31
C PHE A 80 5.78 7.77 1.53
#